data_AF-A0A819BY11-F1
#
_entry.id   AF-A0A819BY11-F1
#
_cell.length_a   1.000
_cell.length_b   1.000
_cell.length_c   1.000
_cell.angle_alpha   90.00
_cell.angle_beta   90.00
_cell.angle_gamma   90.00
#
_symmetry.space_group_name_H-M   'P 1'
#
loop_
_entity.id
_entity.type
_entity.pdbx_description
1 polymer ?
#
loop_
_entity_poly.entity_id
_entity_poly.type
_entity_poly.pdbx_seq_one_letter_code
_entity_poly.pdbx_strand_id
1 'polypeptide(L)'
;MVCHCNTLESKKPRARDLGIPFDGVPGKYNAITDVDGIQVGFSTIIEGDSIRTGVTAIFPRRTNSDRSQSPCFANWFSLNGNGEITGIHRLAESGLLTCPILITNTLSVGICRDSLIRWFLQKNQNCPVDALIDVCLPIVAETWDGYLNDYHVFSVKEEHVFEALNNAEKSNGFIREGNIGGGTGMICFGFKGGTGTSSRKVDDLNYTVGVLVQANFGRKKQLIIAGVPVGKEMLEMGMNISAVPDEDAGSLIVILATDAPLLPHQLKRLATRVSLGLGKLGSISGDSSGDIFLAFSTATISNVPMMKTAEFLPNDQMNPLFAATIQCVEEAIVNAMIAAETMVGYNGAQTNNHVEGCHHRLNNDLNNVVHPHFYIFIHVIQNDYAYNLAISSCHLATGILPPRKKLFVNRNARLHNLEERFKHQTLILNEYLEKVMRLI
;
A
#
# COMPACT_ATOMS: atom_id res chain seq x y z
N MET A 1 -30.86 -22.65 5.29
CA MET A 1 -31.11 -21.19 5.30
C MET A 1 -30.07 -20.58 6.22
N VAL A 2 -28.90 -20.22 5.69
CA VAL A 2 -27.77 -19.70 6.47
C VAL A 2 -27.81 -18.18 6.36
N CYS A 3 -28.17 -17.52 7.46
CA CYS A 3 -28.18 -16.06 7.56
C CYS A 3 -26.77 -15.51 7.31
N HIS A 4 -26.61 -14.73 6.24
CA HIS A 4 -25.45 -13.89 6.02
C HIS A 4 -25.59 -12.65 6.90
N CYS A 5 -24.92 -12.63 8.04
CA CYS A 5 -24.72 -11.39 8.78
C CYS A 5 -23.74 -10.50 8.00
N ASN A 6 -24.28 -9.54 7.24
CA ASN A 6 -23.53 -8.38 6.79
C ASN A 6 -23.19 -7.51 8.03
N THR A 7 -22.09 -7.81 8.70
CA THR A 7 -21.48 -6.85 9.63
C THR A 7 -20.82 -5.74 8.80
N LEU A 8 -21.31 -4.51 8.96
CA LEU A 8 -20.62 -3.29 8.53
C LEU A 8 -19.22 -3.30 9.19
N GLU A 9 -18.19 -3.75 8.47
CA GLU A 9 -16.79 -3.65 8.91
C GLU A 9 -16.50 -2.17 9.21
N SER A 10 -16.24 -1.84 10.47
CA SER A 10 -15.74 -0.52 10.86
C SER A 10 -14.43 -0.26 10.12
N LYS A 11 -14.33 0.88 9.44
CA LYS A 11 -13.13 1.30 8.71
C LYS A 11 -11.92 1.25 9.66
N LYS A 12 -10.95 0.37 9.40
CA LYS A 12 -9.71 0.28 10.19
C LYS A 12 -8.94 1.60 10.10
N PRO A 13 -8.21 2.00 11.16
CA PRO A 13 -7.38 3.20 11.11
C PRO A 13 -6.30 3.06 10.03
N ARG A 14 -6.01 4.16 9.33
CA ARG A 14 -4.93 4.30 8.36
C ARG A 14 -3.82 5.18 8.93
N ALA A 15 -2.73 5.36 8.18
CA ALA A 15 -1.54 6.05 8.68
C ALA A 15 -1.81 7.45 9.24
N ARG A 16 -2.65 8.23 8.55
CA ARG A 16 -3.04 9.57 8.99
C ARG A 16 -3.96 9.58 10.22
N ASP A 17 -4.82 8.57 10.37
CA ASP A 17 -5.68 8.43 11.55
C ASP A 17 -4.85 8.19 12.83
N LEU A 18 -3.62 7.71 12.65
CA LEU A 18 -2.64 7.48 13.72
C LEU A 18 -1.68 8.67 13.92
N GLY A 19 -1.91 9.78 13.23
CA GLY A 19 -1.12 11.01 13.36
C GLY A 19 0.25 10.97 12.65
N ILE A 20 0.51 9.98 11.78
CA ILE A 20 1.75 9.95 11.00
C ILE A 20 1.72 11.12 9.99
N PRO A 21 2.72 12.02 10.01
CA PRO A 21 2.71 13.18 9.13
C PRO A 21 3.11 12.79 7.71
N PHE A 22 2.23 13.07 6.76
CA PHE A 22 2.53 12.99 5.33
C PHE A 22 2.16 14.31 4.64
N ASP A 23 3.04 14.76 3.76
CA ASP A 23 2.82 15.94 2.94
C ASP A 23 1.67 15.75 1.95
N GLY A 24 1.10 16.87 1.51
CA GLY A 24 0.05 16.93 0.49
C GLY A 24 -1.36 16.61 1.01
N VAL A 25 -2.37 17.02 0.23
CA VAL A 25 -3.78 16.85 0.56
C VAL A 25 -4.32 15.60 -0.15
N PRO A 26 -4.82 14.59 0.58
CA PRO A 26 -5.37 13.41 -0.07
C PRO A 26 -6.70 13.66 -0.78
N GLY A 27 -7.06 12.78 -1.71
CA GLY A 27 -8.41 12.67 -2.23
C GLY A 27 -9.42 12.23 -1.16
N LYS A 28 -10.70 12.13 -1.55
CA LYS A 28 -11.80 11.82 -0.63
C LYS A 28 -11.60 10.48 0.09
N TYR A 29 -11.13 9.48 -0.64
CA TYR A 29 -10.92 8.13 -0.12
C TYR A 29 -9.47 7.89 0.28
N ASN A 30 -8.57 8.80 -0.10
CA ASN A 30 -7.11 8.63 -0.02
C ASN A 30 -6.72 7.28 -0.65
N ALA A 31 -7.16 7.07 -1.89
CA ALA A 31 -7.02 5.81 -2.61
C ALA A 31 -6.88 6.05 -4.11
N ILE A 32 -6.35 5.06 -4.85
CA ILE A 32 -6.21 5.15 -6.31
C ILE A 32 -7.53 5.49 -7.01
N THR A 33 -8.64 5.04 -6.44
CA THR A 33 -10.02 5.28 -6.86
C THR A 33 -10.51 6.72 -6.66
N ASP A 34 -9.70 7.61 -6.10
CA ASP A 34 -9.96 9.06 -6.17
C ASP A 34 -9.70 9.63 -7.57
N VAL A 35 -8.92 8.94 -8.41
CA VAL A 35 -8.86 9.23 -9.85
C VAL A 35 -10.12 8.67 -10.50
N ASP A 36 -10.91 9.54 -11.12
CA ASP A 36 -12.24 9.20 -11.62
C ASP A 36 -12.20 8.03 -12.62
N GLY A 37 -13.21 7.16 -12.51
CA GLY A 37 -13.39 6.00 -13.37
C GLY A 37 -12.62 4.75 -12.96
N ILE A 38 -11.69 4.80 -12.01
CA ILE A 38 -10.96 3.59 -11.59
C ILE A 38 -11.84 2.70 -10.72
N GLN A 39 -11.74 1.39 -10.96
CA GLN A 39 -12.41 0.37 -10.15
C GLN A 39 -11.41 -0.70 -9.72
N VAL A 40 -11.52 -1.17 -8.48
CA VAL A 40 -10.59 -2.16 -7.90
C VAL A 40 -11.37 -3.27 -7.22
N GLY A 41 -10.97 -4.51 -7.49
CA GLY A 41 -11.59 -5.70 -6.90
C GLY A 41 -10.55 -6.69 -6.43
N PHE A 42 -10.98 -7.58 -5.55
CA PHE A 42 -10.11 -8.55 -4.90
C PHE A 42 -10.77 -9.93 -4.88
N SER A 43 -9.93 -10.95 -4.96
CA SER A 43 -10.22 -12.32 -4.52
C SER A 43 -9.15 -12.67 -3.49
N THR A 44 -9.54 -13.05 -2.28
CA THR A 44 -8.63 -13.33 -1.15
C THR A 44 -8.76 -14.77 -0.73
N ILE A 45 -7.68 -15.52 -0.79
CA ILE A 45 -7.66 -16.98 -0.61
C ILE A 45 -6.87 -17.28 0.66
N ILE A 46 -7.60 -17.61 1.72
CA ILE A 46 -7.06 -18.05 3.01
C ILE A 46 -7.69 -19.41 3.32
N GLU A 47 -6.92 -20.48 3.12
CA GLU A 47 -7.40 -21.85 3.30
C GLU A 47 -6.43 -22.65 4.18
N GLY A 48 -6.99 -23.35 5.17
CA GLY A 48 -6.23 -24.11 6.16
C GLY A 48 -5.12 -23.30 6.79
N ASP A 49 -4.00 -23.96 7.08
CA ASP A 49 -2.83 -23.34 7.70
C ASP A 49 -1.76 -22.91 6.70
N SER A 50 -1.95 -23.18 5.40
CA SER A 50 -0.88 -23.05 4.40
C SER A 50 -1.16 -22.10 3.22
N ILE A 51 -2.43 -21.80 2.89
CA ILE A 51 -2.74 -21.01 1.69
C ILE A 51 -3.03 -19.56 2.08
N ARG A 52 -2.24 -18.61 1.57
CA ARG A 52 -2.32 -17.18 1.89
C ARG A 52 -2.03 -16.34 0.65
N THR A 53 -2.92 -16.36 -0.34
CA THR A 53 -2.70 -15.68 -1.63
C THR A 53 -3.98 -15.00 -2.13
N GLY A 54 -3.96 -14.41 -3.31
CA GLY A 54 -5.17 -13.92 -3.96
C GLY A 54 -4.86 -13.20 -5.26
N VAL A 55 -5.86 -12.49 -5.77
CA VAL A 55 -5.77 -11.69 -7.00
C VAL A 55 -6.36 -10.32 -6.73
N THR A 56 -5.65 -9.28 -7.14
CA THR A 56 -6.12 -7.89 -7.19
C THR A 56 -6.39 -7.53 -8.65
N ALA A 57 -7.55 -6.95 -8.95
CA ALA A 57 -7.91 -6.48 -10.29
C ALA A 57 -8.14 -4.97 -10.29
N ILE A 58 -7.61 -4.26 -11.29
CA ILE A 58 -7.73 -2.80 -11.43
C ILE A 58 -8.20 -2.49 -12.84
N PHE A 59 -9.38 -1.89 -12.95
CA PHE A 59 -9.89 -1.34 -14.19
C PHE A 59 -9.48 0.14 -14.30
N PRO A 60 -8.77 0.52 -15.38
CA PRO A 60 -8.40 1.92 -15.62
C PRO A 60 -9.59 2.85 -15.88
N ARG A 61 -10.72 2.27 -16.31
CA ARG A 61 -11.96 2.97 -16.63
C ARG A 61 -13.16 2.18 -16.16
N ARG A 62 -14.24 2.88 -15.83
CA ARG A 62 -15.45 2.28 -15.27
C ARG A 62 -16.13 1.40 -16.32
N THR A 63 -16.43 0.15 -15.97
CA THR A 63 -16.91 -0.84 -16.94
C THR A 63 -18.26 -0.50 -17.55
N ASN A 64 -19.12 0.21 -16.83
CA ASN A 64 -20.43 0.67 -17.32
C ASN A 64 -20.41 2.09 -17.90
N SER A 65 -19.25 2.61 -18.29
CA SER A 65 -19.12 3.92 -18.96
C SER A 65 -19.00 3.78 -20.48
N ASP A 66 -19.36 4.85 -21.18
CA ASP A 66 -19.13 5.05 -22.62
C ASP A 66 -17.64 4.91 -23.00
N ARG A 67 -16.75 5.22 -22.07
CA ARG A 67 -15.29 5.13 -22.22
C ARG A 67 -14.71 3.79 -21.77
N SER A 68 -15.52 2.80 -21.37
CA SER A 68 -15.03 1.52 -20.81
C SER A 68 -14.02 0.78 -21.70
N GLN A 69 -14.15 0.89 -23.02
CA GLN A 69 -13.25 0.28 -24.01
C GLN A 69 -12.18 1.23 -24.56
N SER A 70 -12.16 2.50 -24.12
CA SER A 70 -11.17 3.47 -24.59
C SER A 70 -9.81 3.22 -23.91
N PRO A 71 -8.71 3.15 -24.66
CA PRO A 71 -7.41 2.97 -24.04
C PRO A 71 -7.03 4.17 -23.17
N CYS A 72 -6.17 3.92 -22.19
CA CYS A 72 -5.44 4.94 -21.44
C CYS A 72 -4.03 5.06 -21.99
N PHE A 73 -3.44 6.27 -22.03
CA PHE A 73 -1.99 6.33 -22.19
C PHE A 73 -1.34 5.74 -20.93
N ALA A 74 -0.29 4.95 -21.13
CA ALA A 74 0.42 4.26 -20.06
C ALA A 74 1.89 4.08 -20.38
N ASN A 75 2.71 3.94 -19.34
CA ASN A 75 4.09 3.50 -19.44
C ASN A 75 4.55 2.86 -18.13
N TRP A 76 5.75 2.31 -18.11
CA TRP A 76 6.29 1.56 -16.99
C TRP A 76 7.76 1.91 -16.72
N PHE A 77 8.23 1.52 -15.54
CA PHE A 77 9.63 1.62 -15.12
C PHE A 77 9.97 0.44 -14.22
N SER A 78 11.09 -0.23 -14.49
CA SER A 78 11.69 -1.19 -13.55
C SER A 78 12.89 -0.52 -12.90
N LEU A 79 12.85 -0.47 -11.57
CA LEU A 79 14.00 -0.09 -10.75
C LEU A 79 14.93 -1.30 -10.57
N ASN A 80 14.34 -2.46 -10.29
CA ASN A 80 14.98 -3.77 -10.34
C ASN A 80 14.03 -4.76 -11.02
N GLY A 81 14.57 -5.59 -11.92
CA GLY A 81 13.82 -6.46 -12.83
C GLY A 81 13.67 -7.89 -12.34
N ASN A 82 13.95 -8.19 -11.06
CA ASN A 82 13.80 -9.52 -10.50
C ASN A 82 12.33 -9.85 -10.15
N GLY A 83 11.45 -9.74 -11.14
CA GLY A 83 10.02 -9.97 -11.04
C GLY A 83 9.36 -9.96 -12.41
N GLU A 84 8.07 -10.27 -12.47
CA GLU A 84 7.32 -10.41 -13.72
C GLU A 84 6.19 -9.37 -13.85
N ILE A 85 6.04 -8.87 -15.08
CA ILE A 85 4.86 -8.12 -15.50
C ILE A 85 4.58 -8.38 -16.98
N THR A 86 3.49 -9.06 -17.29
CA THR A 86 3.17 -9.42 -18.67
C THR A 86 2.72 -8.20 -19.49
N GLY A 87 2.79 -8.31 -20.82
CA GLY A 87 2.23 -7.30 -21.75
C GLY A 87 3.01 -5.98 -21.84
N ILE A 88 4.09 -5.81 -21.05
CA ILE A 88 4.88 -4.56 -21.03
C ILE A 88 5.51 -4.18 -22.37
N HIS A 89 5.87 -5.15 -23.23
CA HIS A 89 6.48 -4.85 -24.53
C HIS A 89 5.48 -4.14 -25.44
N ARG A 90 4.23 -4.61 -25.49
CA ARG A 90 3.17 -3.93 -26.24
C ARG A 90 2.85 -2.58 -25.61
N LEU A 91 2.77 -2.51 -24.28
CA LEU A 91 2.50 -1.26 -23.59
C LEU A 91 3.60 -0.23 -23.88
N ALA A 92 4.88 -0.63 -23.93
CA ALA A 92 5.99 0.24 -24.29
C ALA A 92 5.98 0.67 -25.76
N GLU A 93 5.63 -0.24 -26.67
CA GLU A 93 5.56 0.01 -28.11
C GLU A 93 4.41 0.96 -28.48
N SER A 94 3.22 0.67 -27.96
CA SER A 94 2.01 1.44 -28.29
C SER A 94 1.80 2.66 -27.38
N GLY A 95 2.34 2.64 -26.17
CA GLY A 95 2.03 3.63 -25.12
C GLY A 95 0.60 3.52 -24.59
N LEU A 96 -0.12 2.43 -24.87
CA LEU A 96 -1.53 2.27 -24.52
C LEU A 96 -1.72 1.16 -23.48
N LEU A 97 -2.70 1.36 -22.61
CA LEU A 97 -3.27 0.36 -21.70
C LEU A 97 -4.72 0.13 -22.12
N THR A 98 -5.04 -1.10 -22.49
CA THR A 98 -6.31 -1.49 -23.13
C THR A 98 -7.10 -2.53 -22.35
N CYS A 99 -6.51 -3.09 -21.29
CA CYS A 99 -7.12 -4.14 -20.47
C CYS A 99 -6.97 -3.81 -18.97
N PRO A 100 -7.73 -4.50 -18.10
CA PRO A 100 -7.52 -4.43 -16.66
C PRO A 100 -6.12 -4.93 -16.29
N ILE A 101 -5.62 -4.42 -15.17
CA ILE A 101 -4.35 -4.86 -14.57
C ILE A 101 -4.69 -5.89 -13.49
N LEU A 102 -3.99 -7.02 -13.49
CA LEU A 102 -4.03 -7.99 -12.41
C LEU A 102 -2.73 -7.99 -11.61
N ILE A 103 -2.82 -8.21 -10.31
CA ILE A 103 -1.67 -8.40 -9.41
C ILE A 103 -1.93 -9.66 -8.56
N THR A 104 -0.95 -10.56 -8.51
CA THR A 104 -1.07 -11.89 -7.85
C THR A 104 0.29 -12.34 -7.29
N ASN A 105 0.42 -13.62 -6.88
CA ASN A 105 1.72 -14.23 -6.60
C ASN A 105 2.47 -14.66 -7.87
N THR A 106 3.80 -14.82 -7.74
CA THR A 106 4.73 -15.14 -8.83
C THR A 106 4.32 -16.33 -9.69
N LEU A 107 3.93 -17.45 -9.07
CA LEU A 107 3.61 -18.69 -9.80
C LEU A 107 2.22 -18.66 -10.44
N SER A 108 1.42 -17.63 -10.15
CA SER A 108 0.04 -17.49 -10.63
C SER A 108 -0.12 -16.45 -11.74
N VAL A 109 0.99 -15.87 -12.24
CA VAL A 109 0.96 -14.94 -13.38
C VAL A 109 0.32 -15.60 -14.61
N GLY A 110 0.72 -16.82 -14.94
CA GLY A 110 0.22 -17.54 -16.12
C GLY A 110 -1.29 -17.78 -16.09
N ILE A 111 -1.82 -18.30 -14.97
CA ILE A 111 -3.27 -18.55 -14.85
C ILE A 111 -4.06 -17.24 -14.86
N CYS A 112 -3.57 -16.18 -14.20
CA CYS A 112 -4.21 -14.86 -14.24
C CYS A 112 -4.25 -14.28 -15.66
N ARG A 113 -3.15 -14.42 -16.40
CA ARG A 113 -3.03 -13.96 -17.79
C ARG A 113 -4.05 -14.65 -18.69
N ASP A 114 -4.13 -15.97 -18.63
CA ASP A 114 -5.04 -16.75 -19.48
C ASP A 114 -6.50 -16.56 -19.08
N SER A 115 -6.79 -16.52 -17.78
CA SER A 115 -8.14 -16.30 -17.27
C SER A 115 -8.66 -14.90 -17.57
N LEU A 116 -7.83 -13.85 -17.58
CA LEU A 116 -8.29 -12.51 -18.00
C LEU A 116 -8.79 -12.50 -19.44
N ILE A 117 -8.08 -13.19 -20.35
CA ILE A 117 -8.49 -13.32 -21.76
C ILE A 117 -9.80 -14.10 -21.86
N ARG A 118 -9.94 -15.20 -21.11
CA ARG A 118 -11.19 -15.99 -21.07
C ARG A 118 -12.36 -15.19 -20.51
N TRP A 119 -12.15 -14.44 -19.43
CA TRP A 119 -13.16 -13.55 -18.85
C TRP A 119 -13.65 -12.52 -19.88
N PHE A 120 -12.72 -11.89 -20.60
CA PHE A 120 -13.05 -10.93 -21.65
C PHE A 120 -13.85 -11.56 -22.80
N LEU A 121 -13.44 -12.74 -23.26
CA LEU A 121 -14.16 -13.49 -24.31
C LEU A 121 -15.57 -13.89 -23.88
N GLN A 122 -15.75 -14.32 -22.63
CA GLN A 122 -17.07 -14.69 -22.10
C GLN A 122 -18.02 -13.49 -22.00
N LYS A 123 -17.49 -12.30 -21.67
CA LYS A 123 -18.25 -11.05 -21.65
C LYS A 123 -18.55 -10.51 -23.04
N ASN A 124 -17.74 -10.85 -24.04
CA ASN A 124 -17.83 -10.33 -25.41
C ASN A 124 -17.95 -11.45 -26.44
N GLN A 125 -18.99 -12.29 -26.33
CA GLN A 125 -19.15 -13.51 -27.15
C GLN A 125 -19.23 -13.27 -28.66
N ASN A 126 -19.52 -12.04 -29.09
CA ASN A 126 -19.58 -11.62 -30.51
C ASN A 126 -18.41 -10.69 -30.90
N CYS A 127 -17.32 -10.67 -30.13
CA CYS A 127 -16.17 -9.82 -30.39
C CYS A 127 -15.47 -10.25 -31.70
N PRO A 128 -15.31 -9.35 -32.69
CA PRO A 128 -14.50 -9.64 -33.87
C PRO A 128 -13.06 -9.99 -33.46
N VAL A 129 -12.39 -10.85 -34.24
CA VAL A 129 -11.00 -11.26 -33.97
C VAL A 129 -10.06 -10.05 -33.85
N ASP A 130 -10.32 -8.97 -34.59
CA ASP A 130 -9.51 -7.76 -34.54
C ASP A 130 -9.64 -7.01 -33.21
N ALA A 131 -10.77 -7.14 -32.50
CA ALA A 131 -10.98 -6.54 -31.18
C ALA A 131 -10.34 -7.35 -30.04
N LEU A 132 -9.87 -8.59 -30.29
CA LEU A 132 -9.02 -9.34 -29.37
C LEU A 132 -7.59 -8.79 -29.28
N ILE A 133 -7.14 -8.03 -30.28
CA ILE A 133 -5.79 -7.45 -30.31
C ILE A 133 -5.55 -6.54 -29.09
N ASP A 134 -6.61 -5.90 -28.60
CA ASP A 134 -6.53 -5.00 -27.45
C ASP A 134 -6.42 -5.74 -26.10
N VAL A 135 -6.69 -7.05 -26.04
CA VAL A 135 -6.70 -7.83 -24.78
C VAL A 135 -5.77 -9.05 -24.82
N CYS A 136 -5.21 -9.41 -25.98
CA CYS A 136 -4.37 -10.60 -26.14
C CYS A 136 -3.02 -10.55 -25.39
N LEU A 137 -2.58 -9.35 -25.00
CA LEU A 137 -1.35 -9.10 -24.24
C LEU A 137 -1.68 -8.40 -22.91
N PRO A 138 -2.32 -9.10 -21.97
CA PRO A 138 -2.81 -8.47 -20.75
C PRO A 138 -1.67 -8.10 -19.79
N ILE A 139 -1.96 -7.17 -18.88
CA ILE A 139 -1.03 -6.77 -17.82
C ILE A 139 -1.31 -7.58 -16.56
N VAL A 140 -0.39 -8.48 -16.22
CA VAL A 140 -0.41 -9.26 -14.98
C VAL A 140 0.94 -9.12 -14.33
N ALA A 141 0.97 -8.55 -13.12
CA ALA A 141 2.16 -8.34 -12.33
C ALA A 141 2.14 -9.22 -11.07
N GLU A 142 3.28 -9.34 -10.40
CA GLU A 142 3.38 -10.21 -9.23
C GLU A 142 4.33 -9.72 -8.15
N THR A 143 4.15 -10.29 -6.96
CA THR A 143 5.18 -10.37 -5.92
C THR A 143 5.17 -11.77 -5.30
N TRP A 144 6.25 -12.19 -4.65
CA TRP A 144 6.38 -13.55 -4.11
C TRP A 144 5.88 -13.70 -2.66
N ASP A 145 4.86 -14.54 -2.41
CA ASP A 145 4.27 -14.79 -1.08
C ASP A 145 4.75 -16.08 -0.39
N GLY A 146 5.79 -16.73 -0.91
CA GLY A 146 6.12 -18.10 -0.51
C GLY A 146 6.63 -18.29 0.93
N TYR A 147 6.83 -17.22 1.69
CA TYR A 147 7.04 -17.32 3.13
C TYR A 147 5.76 -17.71 3.88
N LEU A 148 4.59 -17.13 3.52
CA LEU A 148 3.31 -17.41 4.19
C LEU A 148 2.41 -18.35 3.39
N ASN A 149 2.64 -18.50 2.09
CA ASN A 149 1.79 -19.26 1.19
C ASN A 149 2.51 -20.51 0.68
N ASP A 150 1.82 -21.65 0.67
CA ASP A 150 2.26 -22.83 -0.08
C ASP A 150 2.05 -22.58 -1.57
N TYR A 151 3.02 -21.94 -2.20
CA TYR A 151 2.96 -21.60 -3.61
C TYR A 151 3.11 -22.82 -4.53
N HIS A 152 3.54 -23.97 -4.01
CA HIS A 152 3.72 -25.20 -4.80
C HIS A 152 2.39 -25.83 -5.26
N VAL A 153 1.28 -25.54 -4.57
CA VAL A 153 -0.02 -26.14 -4.90
C VAL A 153 -0.82 -25.36 -5.96
N PHE A 154 -0.31 -24.20 -6.40
CA PHE A 154 -0.97 -23.34 -7.40
C PHE A 154 -2.45 -23.08 -7.06
N SER A 155 -2.72 -22.54 -5.87
CA SER A 155 -4.08 -22.37 -5.32
C SER A 155 -4.92 -21.30 -6.04
N VAL A 156 -4.30 -20.35 -6.75
CA VAL A 156 -5.04 -19.42 -7.61
C VAL A 156 -5.62 -20.18 -8.81
N LYS A 157 -6.92 -20.07 -9.03
CA LYS A 157 -7.69 -20.71 -10.09
C LYS A 157 -8.44 -19.65 -10.90
N GLU A 158 -9.02 -20.07 -12.02
CA GLU A 158 -9.79 -19.19 -12.91
C GLU A 158 -10.94 -18.49 -12.16
N GLU A 159 -11.67 -19.21 -11.29
CA GLU A 159 -12.77 -18.61 -10.53
C GLU A 159 -12.32 -17.44 -9.64
N HIS A 160 -11.12 -17.50 -9.09
CA HIS A 160 -10.55 -16.43 -8.25
C HIS A 160 -10.21 -15.19 -9.10
N VAL A 161 -9.74 -15.38 -10.33
CA VAL A 161 -9.48 -14.27 -11.27
C VAL A 161 -10.79 -13.61 -11.67
N PHE A 162 -11.81 -14.42 -11.98
CA PHE A 162 -13.13 -13.91 -12.34
C PHE A 162 -13.79 -13.20 -11.17
N GLU A 163 -13.66 -13.73 -9.96
CA GLU A 163 -14.13 -13.10 -8.74
C GLU A 163 -13.52 -11.71 -8.57
N ALA A 164 -12.19 -11.57 -8.66
CA ALA A 164 -11.52 -10.29 -8.54
C ALA A 164 -12.01 -9.27 -9.57
N LEU A 165 -12.14 -9.69 -10.84
CA LEU A 165 -12.64 -8.85 -11.94
C LEU A 165 -14.10 -8.43 -11.71
N ASN A 166 -14.98 -9.37 -11.36
CA ASN A 166 -16.39 -9.11 -11.12
C ASN A 166 -16.63 -8.26 -9.86
N ASN A 167 -15.79 -8.41 -8.84
CA ASN A 167 -15.80 -7.55 -7.65
C ASN A 167 -15.35 -6.13 -7.99
N ALA A 168 -14.37 -5.98 -8.89
CA ALA A 168 -13.93 -4.67 -9.35
C ALA A 168 -15.05 -3.92 -10.06
N GLU A 169 -15.78 -4.56 -10.98
CA GLU A 169 -16.93 -3.96 -11.68
C GLU A 169 -17.98 -3.34 -10.73
N LYS A 170 -18.12 -3.90 -9.52
CA LYS A 170 -19.08 -3.47 -8.51
C LYS A 170 -18.52 -2.46 -7.50
N SER A 171 -17.21 -2.21 -7.53
CA SER A 171 -16.52 -1.36 -6.54
C SER A 171 -16.85 0.12 -6.69
N ASN A 172 -16.78 0.86 -5.58
CA ASN A 172 -17.04 2.31 -5.53
C ASN A 172 -16.17 3.07 -4.51
N GLY A 173 -15.18 3.83 -4.98
CA GLY A 173 -14.53 4.90 -4.20
C GLY A 173 -13.61 4.46 -3.06
N PHE A 174 -14.07 3.66 -2.10
CA PHE A 174 -13.22 3.10 -1.03
C PHE A 174 -12.75 1.69 -1.39
N ILE A 175 -11.51 1.36 -1.02
CA ILE A 175 -10.92 0.03 -1.19
C ILE A 175 -10.31 -0.45 0.13
N ARG A 176 -10.45 -1.74 0.41
CA ARG A 176 -9.81 -2.40 1.56
C ARG A 176 -8.30 -2.53 1.31
N GLU A 177 -7.53 -2.57 2.39
CA GLU A 177 -6.06 -2.63 2.40
C GLU A 177 -5.59 -3.76 3.34
N GLY A 178 -4.29 -4.05 3.35
CA GLY A 178 -3.65 -5.06 4.19
C GLY A 178 -3.65 -6.44 3.55
N ASN A 179 -4.12 -7.44 4.28
CA ASN A 179 -4.08 -8.87 3.92
C ASN A 179 -5.19 -9.24 2.92
N ILE A 180 -5.20 -8.61 1.75
CA ILE A 180 -6.28 -8.76 0.77
C ILE A 180 -5.75 -8.81 -0.66
N GLY A 181 -6.43 -9.60 -1.51
CA GLY A 181 -6.11 -9.75 -2.93
C GLY A 181 -4.75 -10.40 -3.12
N GLY A 182 -3.99 -9.94 -4.12
CA GLY A 182 -2.61 -10.39 -4.28
C GLY A 182 -1.71 -10.05 -3.07
N GLY A 183 -2.08 -9.08 -2.24
CA GLY A 183 -1.35 -8.72 -1.02
C GLY A 183 -1.49 -9.69 0.17
N THR A 184 -2.30 -10.74 0.04
CA THR A 184 -2.71 -11.60 1.16
C THR A 184 -1.53 -12.16 1.95
N GLY A 185 -0.56 -12.81 1.29
CA GLY A 185 0.61 -13.43 1.94
C GLY A 185 1.88 -12.58 1.98
N MET A 186 1.78 -11.29 1.66
CA MET A 186 2.97 -10.44 1.45
C MET A 186 3.56 -9.87 2.75
N ILE A 187 4.86 -9.58 2.73
CA ILE A 187 5.68 -9.14 3.86
C ILE A 187 6.48 -7.89 3.49
N CYS A 188 6.40 -6.84 4.29
CA CYS A 188 7.11 -5.58 4.03
C CYS A 188 7.93 -5.16 5.26
N PHE A 189 9.23 -4.91 5.05
CA PHE A 189 10.21 -4.59 6.10
C PHE A 189 10.23 -5.61 7.25
N GLY A 190 10.04 -6.90 6.93
CA GLY A 190 9.95 -7.98 7.92
C GLY A 190 8.69 -7.97 8.79
N PHE A 191 7.74 -7.06 8.53
CA PHE A 191 6.38 -7.07 9.08
C PHE A 191 5.40 -7.60 8.05
N LYS A 192 4.17 -7.89 8.43
CA LYS A 192 3.12 -8.17 7.45
C LYS A 192 2.93 -6.93 6.54
N GLY A 193 3.03 -7.17 5.24
CA GLY A 193 2.75 -6.21 4.18
C GLY A 193 1.40 -6.50 3.52
N GLY A 194 1.30 -6.19 2.23
CA GLY A 194 0.10 -6.48 1.44
C GLY A 194 -0.33 -5.33 0.55
N THR A 195 -1.63 -5.18 0.38
CA THR A 195 -2.21 -4.15 -0.49
C THR A 195 -2.30 -2.83 0.26
N GLY A 196 -1.80 -1.74 -0.33
CA GLY A 196 -1.99 -0.39 0.21
C GLY A 196 -2.32 0.61 -0.88
N THR A 197 -2.89 1.74 -0.50
CA THR A 197 -3.24 2.79 -1.46
C THR A 197 -3.10 4.18 -0.84
N SER A 198 -2.98 5.19 -1.69
CA SER A 198 -3.04 6.60 -1.30
C SER A 198 -3.37 7.44 -2.52
N SER A 199 -3.80 8.69 -2.30
CA SER A 199 -3.93 9.67 -3.36
C SER A 199 -3.51 11.06 -2.91
N ARG A 200 -3.28 11.96 -3.87
CA ARG A 200 -3.05 13.38 -3.67
C ARG A 200 -3.82 14.18 -4.69
N LYS A 201 -4.50 15.21 -4.20
CA LYS A 201 -4.94 16.32 -5.03
C LYS A 201 -3.74 17.22 -5.31
N VAL A 202 -3.64 17.66 -6.55
CA VAL A 202 -2.63 18.59 -7.03
C VAL A 202 -3.36 19.87 -7.37
N ASP A 203 -3.68 20.64 -6.31
CA ASP A 203 -4.62 21.77 -6.39
C ASP A 203 -4.19 22.82 -7.42
N ASP A 204 -2.88 23.09 -7.55
CA ASP A 204 -2.32 24.04 -8.52
C ASP A 204 -2.63 23.66 -9.99
N LEU A 205 -2.88 22.37 -10.26
CA LEU A 205 -3.20 21.86 -11.59
C LEU A 205 -4.63 21.30 -11.69
N ASN A 206 -5.36 21.25 -10.57
CA ASN A 206 -6.68 20.62 -10.44
C ASN A 206 -6.73 19.16 -10.97
N TYR A 207 -5.69 18.39 -10.67
CA TYR A 207 -5.59 16.96 -11.00
C TYR A 207 -5.41 16.10 -9.74
N THR A 208 -5.58 14.80 -9.89
CA THR A 208 -5.39 13.79 -8.86
C THR A 208 -4.28 12.82 -9.29
N VAL A 209 -3.42 12.45 -8.35
CA VAL A 209 -2.53 11.29 -8.48
C VAL A 209 -2.96 10.25 -7.46
N GLY A 210 -3.21 9.03 -7.91
CA GLY A 210 -3.58 7.89 -7.07
C GLY A 210 -2.60 6.75 -7.24
N VAL A 211 -2.33 5.99 -6.18
CA VAL A 211 -1.47 4.80 -6.27
C VAL A 211 -2.08 3.62 -5.53
N LEU A 212 -1.86 2.41 -6.05
CA LEU A 212 -2.08 1.15 -5.37
C LEU A 212 -0.77 0.37 -5.39
N VAL A 213 -0.40 -0.19 -4.25
CA VAL A 213 0.83 -0.97 -4.08
C VAL A 213 0.51 -2.39 -3.61
N GLN A 214 1.29 -3.36 -4.08
CA GLN A 214 1.44 -4.67 -3.45
C GLN A 214 2.83 -4.72 -2.83
N ALA A 215 2.90 -4.44 -1.52
CA ALA A 215 4.15 -4.24 -0.80
C ALA A 215 4.67 -5.56 -0.22
N ASN A 216 5.79 -6.05 -0.76
CA ASN A 216 6.44 -7.29 -0.37
C ASN A 216 7.97 -7.18 -0.31
N PHE A 217 8.56 -6.15 0.32
CA PHE A 217 10.00 -5.89 0.19
C PHE A 217 10.64 -5.35 1.46
N GLY A 218 11.97 -5.30 1.47
CA GLY A 218 12.78 -4.57 2.42
C GLY A 218 13.01 -5.30 3.74
N ARG A 219 14.06 -4.87 4.44
CA ARG A 219 14.49 -5.42 5.73
C ARG A 219 14.06 -4.55 6.88
N LYS A 220 13.78 -5.16 8.02
CA LYS A 220 13.29 -4.45 9.21
C LYS A 220 14.13 -3.23 9.58
N LYS A 221 15.45 -3.37 9.66
CA LYS A 221 16.39 -2.29 10.01
C LYS A 221 16.42 -1.11 9.03
N GLN A 222 15.90 -1.29 7.81
CA GLN A 222 15.83 -0.24 6.80
C GLN A 222 14.62 0.67 7.00
N LEU A 223 13.57 0.20 7.69
CA LEU A 223 12.30 0.91 7.77
C LEU A 223 12.46 2.33 8.34
N ILE A 224 12.16 3.30 7.49
CA ILE A 224 12.01 4.71 7.84
C ILE A 224 10.54 5.10 7.64
N ILE A 225 9.94 5.82 8.59
CA ILE A 225 8.59 6.36 8.45
C ILE A 225 8.61 7.83 8.85
N ALA A 226 8.23 8.71 7.92
CA ALA A 226 8.30 10.16 8.09
C ALA A 226 9.67 10.65 8.60
N GLY A 227 10.75 10.11 8.02
CA GLY A 227 12.13 10.45 8.36
C GLY A 227 12.68 9.82 9.64
N VAL A 228 11.85 9.10 10.41
CA VAL A 228 12.28 8.42 11.63
C VAL A 228 12.73 6.99 11.34
N PRO A 229 13.93 6.56 11.78
CA PRO A 229 14.47 5.22 11.49
C PRO A 229 13.84 4.14 12.39
N VAL A 230 12.53 3.99 12.29
CA VAL A 230 11.68 3.07 13.09
C VAL A 230 12.30 1.69 13.23
N GLY A 231 12.79 1.14 12.12
CA GLY A 231 13.41 -0.19 12.09
C GLY A 231 14.60 -0.35 13.03
N LYS A 232 15.48 0.65 13.11
CA LYS A 232 16.66 0.64 13.98
C LYS A 232 16.28 0.85 15.44
N GLU A 233 15.42 1.83 15.70
CA GLU A 233 14.93 2.18 17.04
C GLU A 233 14.27 0.96 17.71
N MET A 234 13.43 0.24 16.97
CA MET A 234 12.80 -1.00 17.46
C MET A 234 13.82 -2.09 17.82
N LEU A 235 14.89 -2.26 17.04
CA LEU A 235 15.96 -3.23 17.33
C LEU A 235 16.77 -2.81 18.55
N GLU A 236 17.10 -1.53 18.69
CA GLU A 236 17.83 -0.99 19.86
C GLU A 236 17.02 -1.12 21.16
N MET A 237 15.69 -1.04 21.08
CA MET A 237 14.78 -1.31 22.19
C MET A 237 14.67 -2.79 22.57
N GLY A 238 15.42 -3.68 21.90
CA GLY A 238 15.46 -5.12 22.19
C GLY A 238 14.17 -5.85 21.81
N MET A 239 13.38 -5.28 20.89
CA MET A 239 12.09 -5.82 20.53
C MET A 239 12.27 -6.97 19.52
N ASN A 240 11.84 -8.17 19.88
CA ASN A 240 11.92 -9.34 18.99
C ASN A 240 10.64 -9.45 18.15
N ILE A 241 10.52 -8.60 17.14
CA ILE A 241 9.21 -8.30 16.52
C ILE A 241 8.91 -9.14 15.27
N SER A 242 9.75 -10.09 14.85
CA SER A 242 9.36 -10.95 13.70
C SER A 242 10.18 -12.22 13.62
N ALA A 243 9.51 -13.33 13.33
CA ALA A 243 10.12 -14.60 12.95
C ALA A 243 10.58 -14.64 11.48
N VAL A 244 10.29 -13.57 10.71
CA VAL A 244 10.72 -13.44 9.31
C VAL A 244 12.25 -13.26 9.23
N PRO A 245 12.95 -14.01 8.37
CA PRO A 245 14.38 -13.81 8.10
C PRO A 245 14.72 -12.37 7.69
N ASP A 246 15.84 -11.83 8.19
CA ASP A 246 16.33 -10.47 7.83
C ASP A 246 17.04 -10.46 6.47
N GLU A 247 16.35 -10.94 5.44
CA GLU A 247 16.84 -10.99 4.06
C GLU A 247 16.26 -9.82 3.24
N ASP A 248 17.05 -9.27 2.33
CA ASP A 248 16.61 -8.21 1.42
C ASP A 248 16.00 -8.84 0.16
N ALA A 249 15.00 -9.71 0.38
CA ALA A 249 14.28 -10.44 -0.66
C ALA A 249 12.83 -9.95 -0.71
N GLY A 250 12.27 -9.85 -1.91
CA GLY A 250 10.93 -9.32 -2.05
C GLY A 250 10.55 -8.85 -3.45
N SER A 251 9.51 -8.05 -3.53
CA SER A 251 9.08 -7.33 -4.72
C SER A 251 8.16 -6.17 -4.32
N LEU A 252 8.06 -5.17 -5.18
CA LEU A 252 7.08 -4.11 -5.06
C LEU A 252 6.45 -3.84 -6.43
N ILE A 253 5.15 -4.08 -6.53
CA ILE A 253 4.35 -3.59 -7.65
C ILE A 253 3.66 -2.29 -7.25
N VAL A 254 3.84 -1.25 -8.06
CA VAL A 254 3.12 0.02 -7.92
C VAL A 254 2.35 0.32 -9.18
N ILE A 255 1.03 0.47 -9.05
CA ILE A 255 0.16 0.98 -10.09
C ILE A 255 -0.20 2.42 -9.75
N LEU A 256 0.21 3.34 -10.62
CA LEU A 256 -0.04 4.77 -10.51
C LEU A 256 -1.07 5.19 -11.56
N ALA A 257 -2.02 6.01 -11.12
CA ALA A 257 -3.01 6.61 -11.99
C ALA A 257 -3.07 8.12 -11.79
N THR A 258 -3.45 8.84 -12.84
CA THR A 258 -3.76 10.27 -12.76
C THR A 258 -4.82 10.64 -13.80
N ASP A 259 -5.59 11.68 -13.53
CA ASP A 259 -6.48 12.32 -14.51
C ASP A 259 -5.76 13.45 -15.28
N ALA A 260 -4.50 13.75 -14.96
CA ALA A 260 -3.69 14.70 -15.71
C ALA A 260 -3.45 14.21 -17.14
N PRO A 261 -3.62 15.06 -18.17
CA PRO A 261 -3.40 14.69 -19.56
C PRO A 261 -1.91 14.55 -19.83
N LEU A 262 -1.43 13.30 -19.95
CA LEU A 262 0.00 13.00 -20.08
C LEU A 262 0.25 12.00 -21.22
N LEU A 263 1.32 12.25 -21.96
CA LEU A 263 1.82 11.33 -22.99
C LEU A 263 2.58 10.15 -22.37
N PRO A 264 2.72 9.02 -23.09
CA PRO A 264 3.40 7.82 -22.57
C PRO A 264 4.81 8.10 -22.02
N HIS A 265 5.63 8.93 -22.68
CA HIS A 265 6.97 9.25 -22.18
C HIS A 265 6.93 10.09 -20.88
N GLN A 266 5.87 10.88 -20.66
CA GLN A 266 5.67 11.63 -19.42
C GLN A 266 5.24 10.72 -18.27
N LEU A 267 4.39 9.72 -18.57
CA LEU A 267 4.00 8.69 -17.62
C LEU A 267 5.19 7.84 -17.17
N LYS A 268 6.16 7.56 -18.06
CA LYS A 268 7.43 6.93 -17.68
C LYS A 268 8.19 7.77 -16.65
N ARG A 269 8.21 9.11 -16.81
CA ARG A 269 8.83 10.02 -15.83
C ARG A 269 8.13 9.95 -14.48
N LEU A 270 6.79 9.85 -14.44
CA LEU A 270 6.04 9.63 -13.20
C LEU A 270 6.40 8.29 -12.56
N ALA A 271 6.38 7.20 -13.33
CA ALA A 271 6.74 5.86 -12.83
C ALA A 271 8.14 5.84 -12.20
N THR A 272 9.13 6.53 -12.78
CA THR A 272 10.48 6.66 -12.18
C THR A 272 10.48 7.38 -10.81
N ARG A 273 9.50 8.23 -10.50
CA ARG A 273 9.43 8.91 -9.19
C ARG A 273 9.04 7.98 -8.05
N VAL A 274 8.45 6.82 -8.34
CA VAL A 274 8.15 5.80 -7.34
C VAL A 274 9.41 5.40 -6.56
N SER A 275 10.56 5.31 -7.25
CA SER A 275 11.87 5.02 -6.64
C SER A 275 12.26 6.00 -5.52
N LEU A 276 11.87 7.27 -5.63
CA LEU A 276 12.16 8.26 -4.60
C LEU A 276 11.27 8.09 -3.37
N GLY A 277 9.99 7.75 -3.55
CA GLY A 277 9.09 7.41 -2.45
C GLY A 277 9.53 6.13 -1.73
N LEU A 278 9.97 5.14 -2.49
CA LEU A 278 10.56 3.90 -1.98
C LEU A 278 11.85 4.18 -1.16
N GLY A 279 12.72 5.07 -1.66
CA GLY A 279 13.93 5.49 -0.94
C GLY A 279 13.66 6.25 0.36
N LYS A 280 12.56 7.02 0.47
CA LYS A 280 12.16 7.68 1.73
C LYS A 280 11.86 6.69 2.85
N LEU A 281 11.46 5.46 2.51
CA LEU A 281 11.19 4.39 3.47
C LEU A 281 12.44 3.54 3.80
N GLY A 282 13.58 3.88 3.20
CA GLY A 282 14.89 3.25 3.45
C GLY A 282 15.19 2.02 2.59
N SER A 283 14.32 1.70 1.62
CA SER A 283 14.58 0.62 0.66
C SER A 283 15.81 0.92 -0.20
N ILE A 284 16.50 -0.14 -0.58
CA ILE A 284 17.65 -0.08 -1.49
C ILE A 284 17.42 -0.82 -2.82
N SER A 285 16.23 -1.39 -3.03
CA SER A 285 15.93 -2.26 -4.17
C SER A 285 16.94 -3.40 -4.28
N GLY A 286 16.99 -4.26 -3.25
CA GLY A 286 17.96 -5.36 -3.15
C GLY A 286 17.90 -6.31 -4.35
N ASP A 287 18.97 -7.10 -4.57
CA ASP A 287 19.13 -7.96 -5.76
C ASP A 287 17.93 -8.87 -6.04
N SER A 288 17.35 -9.47 -5.00
CA SER A 288 16.16 -10.32 -5.08
C SER A 288 14.83 -9.56 -5.02
N SER A 289 14.82 -8.23 -5.19
CA SER A 289 13.63 -7.38 -5.18
C SER A 289 13.08 -7.10 -6.58
N GLY A 290 11.90 -7.62 -6.91
CA GLY A 290 11.17 -7.25 -8.14
C GLY A 290 10.44 -5.91 -8.01
N ASP A 291 11.11 -4.79 -8.27
CA ASP A 291 10.56 -3.44 -8.08
C ASP A 291 10.12 -2.82 -9.42
N ILE A 292 8.84 -2.99 -9.75
CA ILE A 292 8.29 -2.68 -11.07
C ILE A 292 7.03 -1.81 -10.96
N PHE A 293 7.00 -0.71 -11.71
CA PHE A 293 5.97 0.32 -11.59
C PHE A 293 5.32 0.60 -12.94
N LEU A 294 4.00 0.78 -12.95
CA LEU A 294 3.21 1.15 -14.11
C LEU A 294 2.42 2.42 -13.81
N ALA A 295 2.49 3.41 -14.69
CA ALA A 295 1.73 4.65 -14.61
C ALA A 295 0.80 4.79 -15.81
N PHE A 296 -0.45 5.18 -15.58
CA PHE A 296 -1.41 5.50 -16.65
C PHE A 296 -2.19 6.78 -16.37
N SER A 297 -2.69 7.40 -17.45
CA SER A 297 -3.57 8.56 -17.38
C SER A 297 -5.00 8.20 -17.82
N THR A 298 -6.01 8.61 -17.06
CA THR A 298 -7.43 8.46 -17.40
C THR A 298 -7.95 9.59 -18.28
N ALA A 299 -7.11 10.60 -18.59
CA ALA A 299 -7.46 11.71 -19.47
C ALA A 299 -8.01 11.23 -20.82
N THR A 300 -8.87 12.06 -21.40
CA THR A 300 -9.58 11.71 -22.64
C THR A 300 -8.65 11.87 -23.84
N ILE A 301 -8.65 10.87 -24.71
CA ILE A 301 -8.06 10.96 -26.04
C ILE A 301 -9.21 11.22 -27.01
N SER A 302 -9.24 12.41 -27.63
CA SER A 302 -10.32 12.81 -28.52
C SER A 302 -10.26 12.04 -29.83
N ASN A 303 -11.38 11.41 -30.21
CA ASN A 303 -11.52 10.72 -31.48
C ASN A 303 -12.07 11.67 -32.55
N VAL A 304 -11.26 11.93 -33.57
CA VAL A 304 -11.70 12.45 -34.87
C VAL A 304 -11.56 11.29 -35.88
N PRO A 305 -12.35 11.21 -36.97
CA PRO A 305 -12.21 10.11 -37.92
C PRO A 305 -10.78 10.03 -38.47
N MET A 306 -10.14 8.85 -38.37
CA MET A 306 -8.75 8.53 -38.78
C MET A 306 -7.59 9.22 -38.03
N MET A 307 -7.85 10.17 -37.12
CA MET A 307 -6.80 10.82 -36.31
C MET A 307 -7.25 10.96 -34.86
N LYS A 308 -6.33 10.73 -33.92
CA LYS A 308 -6.55 11.02 -32.50
C LYS A 308 -5.86 12.32 -32.12
N THR A 309 -6.56 13.17 -31.40
CA THR A 309 -5.98 14.38 -30.80
C THR A 309 -5.88 14.17 -29.29
N ALA A 310 -4.74 14.50 -28.72
CA ALA A 310 -4.52 14.48 -27.28
C ALA A 310 -3.98 15.83 -26.82
N GLU A 311 -4.64 16.39 -25.82
CA GLU A 311 -4.06 17.46 -25.03
C GLU A 311 -3.06 16.83 -24.05
N PHE A 312 -2.02 17.58 -23.69
CA PHE A 312 -1.06 17.13 -22.70
C PHE A 312 -0.49 18.31 -21.93
N LEU A 313 -0.15 18.05 -20.66
CA LEU A 313 0.48 19.02 -19.80
C LEU A 313 1.93 19.27 -20.28
N PRO A 314 2.39 20.53 -20.36
CA PRO A 314 3.79 20.83 -20.66
C PRO A 314 4.76 20.19 -19.65
N ASN A 315 5.95 19.81 -20.12
CA ASN A 315 6.92 19.05 -19.33
C ASN A 315 7.45 19.79 -18.09
N ASP A 316 7.49 21.12 -18.13
CA ASP A 316 7.90 22.04 -17.08
C ASP A 316 6.87 22.17 -15.96
N GLN A 317 5.60 21.87 -16.23
CA GLN A 317 4.50 21.92 -15.26
C GLN A 317 4.34 20.62 -14.46
N MET A 318 5.17 19.60 -14.69
CA MET A 318 4.99 18.26 -14.11
C MET A 318 5.50 18.11 -12.67
N ASN A 319 6.26 19.08 -12.12
CA ASN A 319 6.86 18.95 -10.80
C ASN A 319 5.85 18.68 -9.66
N PRO A 320 4.67 19.34 -9.62
CA PRO A 320 3.65 19.02 -8.64
C PRO A 320 3.15 17.56 -8.73
N LEU A 321 3.02 17.01 -9.94
CA LEU A 321 2.65 15.60 -10.15
C LEU A 321 3.75 14.66 -9.63
N PHE A 322 5.03 15.00 -9.84
CA PHE A 322 6.15 14.22 -9.30
C PHE A 322 6.17 14.21 -7.77
N ALA A 323 5.97 15.36 -7.13
CA ALA A 323 5.89 15.44 -5.68
C ALA A 323 4.72 14.62 -5.14
N ALA A 324 3.54 14.75 -5.76
CA ALA A 324 2.35 13.96 -5.43
C ALA A 324 2.60 12.44 -5.57
N THR A 325 3.28 11.99 -6.64
CA THR A 325 3.68 10.59 -6.80
C THR A 325 4.50 10.08 -5.62
N ILE A 326 5.54 10.82 -5.21
CA ILE A 326 6.43 10.43 -4.11
C ILE A 326 5.64 10.30 -2.80
N GLN A 327 4.80 11.31 -2.51
CA GLN A 327 3.95 11.35 -1.32
C GLN A 327 2.94 10.21 -1.28
N CYS A 328 2.27 9.92 -2.40
CA CYS A 328 1.35 8.81 -2.53
C CYS A 328 2.04 7.47 -2.27
N VAL A 329 3.21 7.23 -2.86
CA VAL A 329 3.92 5.95 -2.72
C VAL A 329 4.37 5.71 -1.28
N GLU A 330 4.97 6.73 -0.65
CA GLU A 330 5.39 6.67 0.75
C GLU A 330 4.20 6.31 1.66
N GLU A 331 3.09 7.03 1.51
CA GLU A 331 1.91 6.80 2.34
C GLU A 331 1.20 5.46 2.02
N ALA A 332 1.13 5.04 0.76
CA ALA A 332 0.47 3.80 0.38
C ALA A 332 1.17 2.56 0.93
N ILE A 333 2.51 2.52 0.91
CA ILE A 333 3.28 1.42 1.50
C ILE A 333 3.07 1.38 3.02
N VAL A 334 3.10 2.53 3.68
CA VAL A 334 2.84 2.61 5.12
C VAL A 334 1.40 2.21 5.44
N ASN A 335 0.41 2.61 4.63
CA ASN A 335 -0.99 2.16 4.77
C ASN A 335 -1.14 0.64 4.57
N ALA A 336 -0.38 0.02 3.65
CA ALA A 336 -0.38 -1.43 3.49
C ALA A 336 0.03 -2.12 4.79
N MET A 337 1.15 -1.67 5.38
CA MET A 337 1.64 -2.20 6.65
C MET A 337 0.69 -1.86 7.82
N ILE A 338 -0.05 -0.74 7.73
CA ILE A 338 -1.01 -0.28 8.75
C ILE A 338 -2.33 -1.04 8.74
N ALA A 339 -2.79 -1.45 7.57
CA ALA A 339 -3.99 -2.25 7.44
C ALA A 339 -3.73 -3.75 7.64
N ALA A 340 -2.47 -4.18 7.52
CA ALA A 340 -2.05 -5.57 7.62
C ALA A 340 -2.11 -6.12 9.05
N GLU A 341 -2.63 -7.34 9.18
CA GLU A 341 -2.75 -8.06 10.44
C GLU A 341 -1.74 -9.21 10.52
N THR A 342 -1.29 -9.53 11.73
CA THR A 342 -0.48 -10.72 12.02
C THR A 342 -1.07 -11.95 11.32
N MET A 343 -0.23 -12.72 10.65
CA MET A 343 -0.65 -13.90 9.88
C MET A 343 0.29 -15.07 10.12
N VAL A 344 -0.29 -16.24 10.37
CA VAL A 344 0.37 -17.54 10.33
C VAL A 344 0.02 -18.22 9.01
N GLY A 345 1.01 -18.82 8.38
CA GLY A 345 0.94 -19.47 7.09
C GLY A 345 1.75 -20.76 7.02
N TYR A 346 2.17 -21.08 5.80
CA TYR A 346 2.81 -22.33 5.45
C TYR A 346 3.95 -22.74 6.40
N ASN A 347 3.98 -24.02 6.81
CA ASN A 347 4.94 -24.57 7.76
C ASN A 347 5.02 -23.83 9.12
N GLY A 348 3.93 -23.18 9.54
CA GLY A 348 3.90 -22.40 10.77
C GLY A 348 4.66 -21.07 10.68
N ALA A 349 5.05 -20.64 9.47
CA ALA A 349 5.67 -19.35 9.24
C ALA A 349 4.74 -18.24 9.71
N GLN A 350 5.29 -17.22 10.35
CA GLN A 350 4.50 -16.20 11.02
C GLN A 350 5.09 -14.81 10.82
N THR A 351 4.21 -13.85 10.56
CA THR A 351 4.50 -12.42 10.67
C THR A 351 3.97 -11.90 12.00
N ASN A 352 4.69 -10.98 12.63
CA ASN A 352 4.25 -10.34 13.87
C ASN A 352 4.07 -8.84 13.63
N ASN A 353 2.81 -8.42 13.60
CA ASN A 353 2.44 -7.01 13.57
C ASN A 353 2.13 -6.47 15.00
N HIS A 354 2.15 -7.36 15.99
CA HIS A 354 2.21 -7.01 17.41
C HIS A 354 3.66 -7.04 17.88
N VAL A 355 4.02 -6.09 18.75
CA VAL A 355 5.36 -6.09 19.35
C VAL A 355 5.35 -6.91 20.62
N GLU A 356 5.96 -8.09 20.55
CA GLU A 356 6.32 -8.84 21.74
C GLU A 356 7.72 -8.44 22.22
N GLY A 357 7.85 -7.96 23.47
CA GLY A 357 9.16 -7.76 24.11
C GLY A 357 9.29 -6.60 25.10
N CYS A 358 8.44 -5.57 25.06
CA CYS A 358 8.38 -4.55 26.13
C CYS A 358 7.63 -5.03 27.39
N HIS A 359 7.54 -6.36 27.56
CA HIS A 359 6.61 -7.04 28.46
C HIS A 359 6.95 -6.96 29.96
N HIS A 360 8.15 -6.52 30.37
CA HIS A 360 8.46 -6.43 31.80
C HIS A 360 8.25 -5.07 32.46
N ARG A 361 7.99 -3.98 31.71
CA ARG A 361 7.70 -2.66 32.32
C ARG A 361 6.25 -2.20 32.23
N LEU A 362 5.42 -2.84 31.40
CA LEU A 362 4.06 -2.39 31.11
C LEU A 362 2.94 -3.39 31.44
N ASN A 363 3.25 -4.61 31.93
CA ASN A 363 2.28 -5.72 31.86
C ASN A 363 1.87 -6.38 33.18
N ASN A 364 2.07 -5.77 34.35
CA ASN A 364 1.51 -6.37 35.57
C ASN A 364 -0.01 -6.14 35.76
N ASP A 365 -0.68 -5.36 34.91
CA ASP A 365 -2.05 -4.92 35.21
C ASP A 365 -3.05 -4.94 34.04
N LEU A 366 -2.69 -5.46 32.85
CA LEU A 366 -3.60 -5.50 31.70
C LEU A 366 -4.08 -6.93 31.42
N ASN A 367 -5.16 -7.32 32.11
CA ASN A 367 -5.95 -8.52 31.82
C ASN A 367 -6.57 -8.41 30.41
N ASN A 368 -5.99 -9.13 29.43
CA ASN A 368 -6.60 -9.48 28.13
C ASN A 368 -7.14 -8.32 27.26
N VAL A 369 -6.43 -7.19 27.18
CA VAL A 369 -6.72 -6.14 26.18
C VAL A 369 -5.74 -6.23 25.01
N VAL A 370 -6.28 -6.12 23.79
CA VAL A 370 -5.61 -6.15 22.48
C VAL A 370 -4.22 -5.50 22.52
N HIS A 371 -3.20 -6.30 22.18
CA HIS A 371 -1.78 -5.93 22.22
C HIS A 371 -1.47 -4.65 21.44
N PRO A 372 -0.53 -3.80 21.92
CA PRO A 372 -0.14 -2.61 21.21
C PRO A 372 0.48 -2.99 19.87
N HIS A 373 -0.23 -2.66 18.81
CA HIS A 373 0.21 -2.81 17.43
C HIS A 373 1.55 -2.08 17.24
N PHE A 374 2.43 -2.52 16.32
CA PHE A 374 3.72 -1.87 16.05
C PHE A 374 3.61 -0.34 15.78
N TYR A 375 2.41 0.13 15.44
CA TYR A 375 2.02 1.52 15.30
C TYR A 375 2.19 2.38 16.56
N ILE A 376 1.88 1.86 17.76
CA ILE A 376 2.06 2.63 19.00
C ILE A 376 3.54 2.96 19.18
N PHE A 377 4.42 2.05 18.77
CA PHE A 377 5.87 2.29 18.83
C PHE A 377 6.32 3.29 17.79
N ILE A 378 5.79 3.25 16.57
CA ILE A 378 6.05 4.31 15.56
C ILE A 378 5.69 5.67 16.13
N HIS A 379 4.52 5.80 16.76
CA HIS A 379 4.06 7.06 17.33
C HIS A 379 4.95 7.53 18.50
N VAL A 380 5.32 6.61 19.40
CA VAL A 380 6.23 6.92 20.52
C VAL A 380 7.60 7.37 20.01
N ILE A 381 8.19 6.65 19.05
CA ILE A 381 9.49 6.99 18.47
C ILE A 381 9.41 8.34 17.75
N GLN A 382 8.34 8.61 17.00
CA GLN A 382 8.15 9.88 16.31
C GLN A 382 8.03 11.07 17.27
N ASN A 383 7.26 10.93 18.37
CA ASN A 383 7.13 11.97 19.38
C ASN A 383 8.45 12.23 20.11
N ASP A 384 9.19 11.17 20.47
CA ASP A 384 10.50 11.31 21.10
C ASP A 384 11.50 11.98 20.14
N TYR A 385 11.44 11.68 18.84
CA TYR A 385 12.30 12.30 17.82
C TYR A 385 11.97 13.79 17.61
N ALA A 386 10.68 14.13 17.48
CA ALA A 386 10.21 15.51 17.36
C ALA A 386 10.60 16.35 18.60
N TYR A 387 10.47 15.78 19.80
CA TYR A 387 10.89 16.41 21.04
C TYR A 387 12.42 16.63 21.10
N ASN A 388 13.21 15.64 20.70
CA ASN A 388 14.67 15.78 20.64
C ASN A 388 15.12 16.83 19.61
N LEU A 389 14.46 16.91 18.45
CA LEU A 389 14.71 17.96 17.45
C LEU A 389 14.38 19.36 17.99
N ALA A 390 13.26 19.50 18.70
CA ALA A 390 12.88 20.76 19.35
C ALA A 390 13.90 21.16 20.44
N ILE A 391 14.38 20.21 21.23
CA ILE A 391 15.46 20.46 22.22
C ILE A 391 16.75 20.89 21.53
N SER A 392 17.20 20.18 20.50
CA SER A 392 18.43 20.52 19.79
C SER A 392 18.33 21.91 19.15
N SER A 393 17.17 22.25 18.58
CA SER A 393 16.89 23.57 18.01
C SER A 393 16.88 24.66 19.09
N CYS A 394 16.25 24.42 20.24
CA CYS A 394 16.29 25.31 21.40
C CYS A 394 17.71 25.46 21.95
N HIS A 395 18.50 24.38 22.02
CA HIS A 395 19.87 24.44 22.48
C HIS A 395 20.76 25.24 21.52
N LEU A 396 20.60 25.05 20.21
CA LEU A 396 21.28 25.86 19.19
C LEU A 396 20.88 27.34 19.27
N ALA A 397 19.61 27.64 19.56
CA ALA A 397 19.11 29.00 19.66
C ALA A 397 19.45 29.71 20.98
N THR A 398 19.59 28.99 22.09
CA THR A 398 19.69 29.58 23.45
C THR A 398 20.97 29.20 24.19
N GLY A 399 21.76 28.25 23.70
CA GLY A 399 22.93 27.68 24.40
C GLY A 399 22.58 26.81 25.62
N ILE A 400 21.29 26.66 25.96
CA ILE A 400 20.83 25.96 27.15
C ILE A 400 20.18 24.64 26.74
N LEU A 401 20.71 23.53 27.26
CA LEU A 401 20.10 22.20 27.12
C LEU A 401 19.06 22.03 28.24
N PRO A 402 17.75 21.86 27.93
CA PRO A 402 16.76 21.52 28.93
C PRO A 402 17.13 20.17 29.58
N PRO A 403 17.05 20.01 30.91
CA PRO A 403 17.48 18.79 31.56
C PRO A 403 16.56 17.60 31.18
N ARG A 404 17.07 16.70 30.32
CA ARG A 404 16.43 15.44 29.90
C ARG A 404 15.80 14.66 31.07
N LYS A 405 16.47 14.60 32.23
CA LYS A 405 16.05 13.74 33.35
C LYS A 405 14.84 14.25 34.15
N LYS A 406 14.66 15.55 34.35
CA LYS A 406 13.62 16.06 35.28
C LYS A 406 12.21 16.00 34.68
N LEU A 407 12.09 16.25 33.37
CA LEU A 407 10.81 16.18 32.65
C LEU A 407 10.37 14.74 32.39
N PHE A 408 11.28 13.83 32.06
CA PHE A 408 10.96 12.40 31.95
C PHE A 408 10.51 11.79 33.28
N VAL A 409 11.14 12.16 34.41
CA VAL A 409 10.68 11.75 35.74
C VAL A 409 9.28 12.28 36.03
N ASN A 410 8.99 13.54 35.69
CA ASN A 410 7.66 14.13 35.89
C ASN A 410 6.60 13.59 34.91
N ARG A 411 6.96 13.32 33.65
CA ARG A 411 6.07 12.71 32.64
C ARG A 411 5.75 11.27 33.01
N ASN A 412 6.75 10.49 33.38
CA ASN A 412 6.55 9.14 33.90
C ASN A 412 5.71 9.16 35.18
N ALA A 413 5.93 10.11 36.09
CA ALA A 413 5.08 10.23 37.28
C ALA A 413 3.62 10.58 36.95
N ARG A 414 3.38 11.41 35.93
CA ARG A 414 2.02 11.77 35.49
C ARG A 414 1.33 10.64 34.71
N LEU A 415 2.05 9.95 33.84
CA LEU A 415 1.56 8.75 33.15
C LEU A 415 1.23 7.66 34.18
N HIS A 416 2.14 7.42 35.12
CA HIS A 416 1.92 6.49 36.23
C HIS A 416 0.70 6.88 37.08
N ASN A 417 0.48 8.17 37.34
CA ASN A 417 -0.73 8.63 38.05
C ASN A 417 -2.03 8.38 37.26
N LEU A 418 -2.04 8.61 35.94
CA LEU A 418 -3.19 8.29 35.10
C LEU A 418 -3.47 6.79 35.06
N GLU A 419 -2.40 5.98 35.00
CA GLU A 419 -2.46 4.53 35.01
C GLU A 419 -3.05 4.00 36.32
N GLU A 420 -2.59 4.51 37.46
CA GLU A 420 -3.14 4.18 38.79
C GLU A 420 -4.63 4.53 38.88
N ARG A 421 -5.03 5.68 38.35
CA ARG A 421 -6.44 6.10 38.34
C ARG A 421 -7.30 5.21 37.45
N PHE A 422 -6.77 4.75 36.33
CA PHE A 422 -7.46 3.80 35.44
C PHE A 422 -7.59 2.41 36.11
N LYS A 423 -6.53 1.89 36.74
CA LYS A 423 -6.54 0.61 37.48
C LYS A 423 -7.57 0.60 38.60
N HIS A 424 -7.69 1.69 39.33
CA HIS A 424 -8.67 1.84 40.41
C HIS A 424 -10.09 2.19 39.92
N GLN A 425 -10.36 2.08 38.61
CA GLN A 425 -11.65 2.40 37.97
C GLN A 425 -12.16 3.83 38.24
N THR A 426 -11.26 4.75 38.61
CA THR A 426 -11.57 6.17 38.79
C THR A 426 -11.44 6.98 37.50
N LEU A 427 -11.15 6.29 36.38
CA LEU A 427 -11.00 6.83 35.03
C LEU A 427 -11.49 5.79 34.01
N ILE A 428 -12.28 6.18 33.02
CA ILE A 428 -12.76 5.30 31.94
C ILE A 428 -11.80 5.30 30.73
N LEU A 429 -11.78 4.25 29.92
CA LEU A 429 -10.79 4.03 28.84
C LEU A 429 -10.65 5.23 27.89
N ASN A 430 -11.77 5.80 27.44
CA ASN A 430 -11.72 6.97 26.56
C ASN A 430 -11.11 8.20 27.24
N GLU A 431 -11.41 8.44 28.53
CA GLU A 431 -10.77 9.52 29.28
C GLU A 431 -9.29 9.25 29.57
N TYR A 432 -8.91 7.97 29.74
CA TYR A 432 -7.53 7.57 29.94
C TYR A 432 -6.72 7.83 28.68
N LEU A 433 -7.19 7.34 27.54
CA LEU A 433 -6.57 7.58 26.24
C LEU A 433 -6.50 9.07 25.94
N GLU A 434 -7.56 9.83 26.20
CA GLU A 434 -7.56 11.29 25.98
C GLU A 434 -6.57 12.02 26.90
N LYS A 435 -6.46 11.65 28.18
CA LYS A 435 -5.52 12.28 29.12
C LYS A 435 -4.07 11.85 28.89
N VAL A 436 -3.85 10.61 28.46
CA VAL A 436 -2.54 10.10 28.02
C VAL A 436 -2.09 10.84 26.75
N MET A 437 -2.98 11.00 25.77
CA MET A 437 -2.73 11.77 24.55
C MET A 437 -2.52 13.27 24.81
N ARG A 438 -2.93 13.81 25.97
CA ARG A 438 -2.63 15.20 26.40
C ARG A 438 -1.32 15.34 27.18
N LEU A 439 -0.75 14.24 27.65
CA LEU A 439 0.53 14.22 28.39
C LEU A 439 1.72 13.80 27.52
N ILE A 440 1.43 13.12 26.41
CA ILE A 440 2.32 12.79 25.29
C ILE A 440 2.26 13.96 24.32
#